data_AF-A0A7J6DVG4-F1
#
_entry.id   AF-A0A7J6DVG4-F1
#
_cell.length_a   1.000
_cell.length_b   1.000
_cell.length_c   1.000
_cell.angle_alpha   90.00
_cell.angle_beta   90.00
_cell.angle_gamma   90.00
#
_symmetry.space_group_name_H-M   'P 1'
#
loop_
_entity.id
_entity.type
_entity.pdbx_description
1 polymer ?
#
loop_
_entity_poly.entity_id
_entity_poly.type
_entity_poly.pdbx_seq_one_letter_code
_entity_poly.pdbx_strand_id
1 'polypeptide(L)'
;MALADSECCKLENSELRLSCFSNKALVNVGGDLAKLVPGRVSTEVDARLAYDTHGIIRKVHDLLKLYNEIGVPPERLLFKIPSTWQGIEAARLLESEGIQTHLTFVYSFAQAAAAAQAGASVIQIFVGRIRDWARNHSGDPEVDAALKRGEDPGIALVTKTYNYIHKYGHKSKLMAAAVRNKQDLFSIVGVDYIIAPLKVLQSLKESATTPGDKYSFVRRLSPENAARYSFSKEEVCLTKWDQLSLASAMGPAAVELLARGLDGYVNQARRVEELFGKIWPPPNV
;
A
#
# COMPACT_ATOMS: atom_id res chain seq x y z
N MET A 1 -10.39 -17.14 -16.46
CA MET A 1 -11.53 -17.80 -15.76
C MET A 1 -12.82 -17.00 -15.97
N ALA A 2 -13.99 -17.55 -15.67
CA ALA A 2 -15.20 -16.72 -15.51
C ALA A 2 -14.99 -15.72 -14.35
N LEU A 3 -15.57 -14.52 -14.43
CA LEU A 3 -15.41 -13.51 -13.37
C LEU A 3 -16.02 -13.99 -12.05
N ALA A 4 -17.12 -14.73 -12.10
CA ALA A 4 -17.66 -15.41 -10.94
C ALA A 4 -18.44 -16.67 -11.37
N ASP A 5 -18.76 -17.52 -10.39
CA ASP A 5 -19.54 -18.75 -10.58
C ASP A 5 -20.97 -18.60 -10.04
N SER A 6 -21.82 -19.58 -10.32
CA SER A 6 -23.21 -19.61 -9.87
C SER A 6 -23.37 -20.00 -8.40
N GLU A 7 -22.30 -20.34 -7.67
CA GLU A 7 -22.42 -20.73 -6.25
C GLU A 7 -22.88 -19.55 -5.41
N CYS A 8 -22.40 -18.34 -5.74
CA CYS A 8 -22.84 -17.12 -5.11
C CYS A 8 -24.34 -16.85 -5.30
N CYS A 9 -25.02 -17.37 -6.35
CA CYS A 9 -26.48 -17.19 -6.53
C CYS A 9 -27.33 -17.80 -5.41
N LYS A 10 -26.80 -18.78 -4.68
CA LYS A 10 -27.53 -19.48 -3.61
C LYS A 10 -27.78 -18.60 -2.38
N LEU A 11 -27.14 -17.43 -2.30
CA LEU A 11 -27.32 -16.48 -1.22
C LEU A 11 -28.62 -15.68 -1.40
N GLU A 12 -29.53 -15.75 -0.43
CA GLU A 12 -30.82 -15.05 -0.44
C GLU A 12 -30.67 -13.53 -0.33
N ASN A 13 -29.69 -13.05 0.45
CA ASN A 13 -29.44 -11.63 0.63
C ASN A 13 -28.66 -11.05 -0.57
N SER A 14 -29.25 -10.06 -1.24
CA SER A 14 -28.67 -9.37 -2.39
C SER A 14 -27.29 -8.76 -2.12
N GLU A 15 -27.06 -8.19 -0.94
CA GLU A 15 -25.77 -7.59 -0.57
C GLU A 15 -24.68 -8.66 -0.37
N LEU A 16 -25.02 -9.76 0.31
CA LEU A 16 -24.09 -10.90 0.47
C LEU A 16 -23.75 -11.52 -0.88
N ARG A 17 -24.75 -11.60 -1.77
CA ARG A 17 -24.57 -12.10 -3.13
C ARG A 17 -23.58 -11.25 -3.92
N LEU A 18 -23.75 -9.93 -3.88
CA LEU A 18 -22.89 -8.98 -4.59
C LEU A 18 -21.47 -8.97 -4.03
N SER A 19 -21.33 -9.08 -2.71
CA SER A 19 -20.04 -9.23 -2.05
C SER A 19 -19.34 -10.53 -2.49
N CYS A 20 -20.08 -11.64 -2.60
CA CYS A 20 -19.55 -12.92 -3.06
C CYS A 20 -19.02 -12.82 -4.51
N PHE A 21 -19.80 -12.25 -5.43
CA PHE A 21 -19.36 -12.03 -6.81
C PHE A 21 -18.12 -11.15 -6.90
N SER A 22 -18.11 -10.04 -6.16
CA SER A 22 -16.99 -9.10 -6.18
C SER A 22 -15.71 -9.75 -5.65
N ASN A 23 -15.78 -10.52 -4.55
CA ASN A 23 -14.62 -11.24 -4.00
C ASN A 23 -14.11 -12.29 -4.99
N LYS A 24 -15.00 -13.11 -5.58
CA LYS A 24 -14.61 -14.14 -6.56
C LYS A 24 -13.96 -13.52 -7.80
N ALA A 25 -14.49 -12.39 -8.28
CA ALA A 25 -13.90 -11.67 -9.40
C ALA A 25 -12.51 -11.12 -9.10
N LEU A 26 -12.33 -10.50 -7.93
CA LEU A 26 -11.01 -10.03 -7.49
C LEU A 26 -10.00 -11.18 -7.41
N VAL A 27 -10.42 -12.32 -6.85
CA VAL A 27 -9.57 -13.50 -6.72
C VAL A 27 -9.21 -14.11 -8.07
N ASN A 28 -10.18 -14.29 -8.96
CA ASN A 28 -9.96 -14.86 -10.29
C ASN A 28 -9.03 -13.97 -11.14
N VAL A 29 -9.25 -12.65 -11.12
CA VAL A 29 -8.35 -11.69 -11.79
C VAL A 29 -6.95 -11.74 -11.16
N GLY A 30 -6.85 -11.75 -9.83
CA GLY A 30 -5.56 -11.86 -9.15
C GLY A 30 -4.84 -13.17 -9.45
N GLY A 31 -5.55 -14.29 -9.58
CA GLY A 31 -4.99 -15.58 -9.95
C GLY A 31 -4.51 -15.63 -11.40
N ASP A 32 -5.24 -14.99 -12.32
CA ASP A 32 -4.79 -14.85 -13.71
C ASP A 32 -3.57 -13.92 -13.80
N LEU A 33 -3.52 -12.82 -13.03
CA LEU A 33 -2.34 -11.96 -12.91
C LEU A 33 -1.15 -12.70 -12.31
N ALA A 34 -1.37 -13.58 -11.33
CA ALA A 34 -0.30 -14.37 -10.74
C ALA A 34 0.38 -15.22 -11.82
N LYS A 35 -0.35 -15.82 -12.76
CA LYS A 35 0.27 -16.61 -13.84
C LYS A 35 1.21 -15.79 -14.75
N LEU A 36 1.03 -14.47 -14.80
CA LEU A 36 1.80 -13.58 -15.68
C LEU A 36 3.09 -13.02 -15.06
N VAL A 37 3.22 -13.06 -13.73
CA VAL A 37 4.35 -12.44 -13.02
C VAL A 37 5.11 -13.44 -12.15
N PRO A 38 6.44 -13.36 -12.02
CA PRO A 38 7.20 -14.23 -11.13
C PRO A 38 7.13 -13.79 -9.65
N GLY A 39 6.66 -12.57 -9.38
CA GLY A 39 6.53 -12.02 -8.04
C GLY A 39 5.18 -12.29 -7.37
N ARG A 40 4.76 -11.34 -6.53
CA ARG A 40 3.52 -11.42 -5.75
C ARG A 40 2.42 -10.58 -6.40
N VAL A 41 1.16 -10.96 -6.18
CA VAL A 41 -0.03 -10.18 -6.54
C VAL A 41 -0.62 -9.58 -5.27
N SER A 42 -0.88 -8.27 -5.30
CA SER A 42 -1.55 -7.58 -4.20
C SER A 42 -3.05 -7.49 -4.45
N THR A 43 -3.84 -8.01 -3.53
CA THR A 43 -5.30 -7.96 -3.57
C THR A 43 -5.81 -7.11 -2.45
N GLU A 44 -6.60 -6.11 -2.80
CA GLU A 44 -7.04 -5.08 -1.87
C GLU A 44 -8.26 -5.51 -1.07
N VAL A 45 -8.21 -5.25 0.23
CA VAL A 45 -9.34 -5.37 1.13
C VAL A 45 -10.25 -4.16 0.95
N ASP A 46 -11.56 -4.40 0.95
CA ASP A 46 -12.57 -3.36 0.81
C ASP A 46 -12.34 -2.18 1.77
N ALA A 47 -12.18 -0.98 1.20
CA ALA A 47 -11.90 0.25 1.94
C ALA A 47 -13.01 0.60 2.95
N ARG A 48 -14.24 0.09 2.80
CA ARG A 48 -15.32 0.26 3.79
C ARG A 48 -14.98 -0.38 5.14
N LEU A 49 -14.10 -1.38 5.15
CA LEU A 49 -13.64 -2.08 6.35
C LEU A 49 -12.42 -1.42 7.00
N ALA A 50 -11.91 -0.30 6.47
CA ALA A 50 -10.65 0.30 6.91
C ALA A 50 -10.57 0.61 8.42
N TYR A 51 -11.71 0.77 9.10
CA TYR A 51 -11.79 1.05 10.53
C TYR A 51 -12.36 -0.12 11.36
N ASP A 52 -12.43 -1.34 10.80
CA ASP A 52 -12.84 -2.57 11.50
C ASP A 52 -11.73 -3.63 11.41
N THR A 53 -10.93 -3.77 12.46
CA THR A 53 -9.83 -4.75 12.55
C THR A 53 -10.32 -6.17 12.29
N HIS A 54 -11.41 -6.58 12.94
CA HIS A 54 -11.92 -7.95 12.78
C HIS A 54 -12.58 -8.16 11.41
N GLY A 55 -13.21 -7.13 10.87
CA GLY A 55 -13.74 -7.12 9.50
C GLY A 55 -12.65 -7.33 8.45
N ILE A 56 -11.52 -6.64 8.58
CA ILE A 56 -10.35 -6.81 7.70
C ILE A 56 -9.83 -8.24 7.79
N ILE A 57 -9.61 -8.77 8.99
CA ILE A 57 -9.09 -10.13 9.20
C ILE A 57 -10.01 -11.18 8.58
N ARG A 58 -11.33 -11.10 8.86
CA ARG A 58 -12.33 -12.00 8.26
C ARG A 58 -12.28 -11.94 6.73
N LYS A 59 -12.27 -10.73 6.16
CA LYS A 59 -12.23 -10.54 4.71
C LYS A 59 -10.96 -11.13 4.09
N VAL A 60 -9.80 -10.99 4.75
CA VAL A 60 -8.54 -11.59 4.27
C VAL A 60 -8.61 -13.11 4.28
N HIS A 61 -9.15 -13.73 5.33
CA HIS A 61 -9.34 -15.18 5.36
C HIS A 61 -10.31 -15.67 4.28
N ASP A 62 -11.40 -14.95 4.04
CA ASP A 62 -12.35 -15.27 2.98
C ASP A 62 -11.66 -15.24 1.60
N LEU A 63 -10.87 -14.19 1.32
CA LEU A 63 -10.12 -14.08 0.07
C LEU A 63 -9.06 -15.18 -0.05
N LEU A 64 -8.35 -15.51 1.04
CA LEU A 64 -7.35 -16.58 1.06
C LEU A 64 -7.98 -17.94 0.75
N LYS A 65 -9.16 -18.24 1.31
CA LYS A 65 -9.91 -19.46 0.99
C LYS A 65 -10.21 -19.54 -0.50
N LEU A 66 -10.70 -18.45 -1.10
CA LEU A 66 -10.98 -18.39 -2.53
C LEU A 66 -9.71 -18.56 -3.38
N TYR A 67 -8.57 -17.99 -2.96
CA TYR A 67 -7.29 -18.20 -3.65
C TYR A 67 -6.82 -19.66 -3.60
N ASN A 68 -7.03 -20.33 -2.46
CA ASN A 68 -6.71 -21.75 -2.32
C ASN A 68 -7.56 -22.62 -3.25
N GLU A 69 -8.85 -22.28 -3.44
CA GLU A 69 -9.73 -22.98 -4.39
C GLU A 69 -9.21 -22.92 -5.83
N ILE A 70 -8.58 -21.82 -6.23
CA ILE A 70 -8.01 -21.65 -7.58
C ILE A 70 -6.51 -22.01 -7.65
N GLY A 71 -5.96 -22.60 -6.59
CA GLY A 71 -4.59 -23.14 -6.56
C GLY A 71 -3.48 -22.08 -6.59
N VAL A 72 -3.74 -20.86 -6.10
CA VAL A 72 -2.71 -19.82 -5.97
C VAL A 72 -2.12 -19.89 -4.55
N PRO A 73 -0.81 -20.15 -4.40
CA PRO A 73 -0.27 -20.41 -3.08
C PRO A 73 -0.05 -19.10 -2.29
N PRO A 74 -0.13 -19.11 -0.95
CA PRO A 74 -0.12 -17.90 -0.12
C PRO A 74 1.13 -17.02 -0.27
N GLU A 75 2.29 -17.61 -0.57
CA GLU A 75 3.55 -16.88 -0.74
C GLU A 75 3.52 -15.92 -1.95
N ARG A 76 2.60 -16.16 -2.90
CA ARG A 76 2.37 -15.36 -4.10
C ARG A 76 1.38 -14.21 -3.85
N LEU A 77 0.80 -14.13 -2.66
CA LEU A 77 -0.26 -13.19 -2.34
C LEU A 77 0.24 -12.12 -1.37
N LEU A 78 -0.32 -10.93 -1.52
CA LEU A 78 -0.21 -9.83 -0.58
C LEU A 78 -1.60 -9.26 -0.36
N PHE A 79 -2.04 -9.13 0.87
CA PHE A 79 -3.33 -8.50 1.17
C PHE A 79 -3.13 -7.03 1.46
N LYS A 80 -3.65 -6.19 0.56
CA LYS A 80 -3.45 -4.74 0.60
C LYS A 80 -4.48 -4.11 1.52
N ILE A 81 -4.00 -3.49 2.61
CA ILE A 81 -4.81 -2.99 3.73
C ILE A 81 -4.50 -1.50 3.94
N PRO A 82 -5.52 -0.63 4.10
CA PRO A 82 -5.29 0.77 4.45
C PRO A 82 -4.56 0.92 5.80
N SER A 83 -3.57 1.81 5.87
CA SER A 83 -2.75 2.04 7.07
C SER A 83 -3.44 2.95 8.10
N THR A 84 -4.66 2.60 8.47
CA THR A 84 -5.34 3.08 9.68
C THR A 84 -4.79 2.33 10.90
N TRP A 85 -5.12 2.79 12.12
CA TRP A 85 -4.79 2.03 13.33
C TRP A 85 -5.33 0.59 13.26
N GLN A 86 -6.60 0.44 12.88
CA GLN A 86 -7.27 -0.84 12.79
C GLN A 86 -6.66 -1.76 11.71
N GLY A 87 -6.24 -1.18 10.59
CA GLY A 87 -5.55 -1.91 9.52
C GLY A 87 -4.15 -2.36 9.91
N ILE A 88 -3.40 -1.54 10.67
CA ILE A 88 -2.09 -1.91 11.21
C ILE A 88 -2.22 -3.04 12.25
N GLU A 89 -3.21 -2.96 13.15
CA GLU A 89 -3.48 -4.03 14.10
C GLU A 89 -3.95 -5.32 13.42
N ALA A 90 -4.78 -5.21 12.37
CA ALA A 90 -5.15 -6.37 11.56
C ALA A 90 -3.93 -7.00 10.89
N ALA A 91 -3.03 -6.18 10.34
CA ALA A 91 -1.80 -6.66 9.73
C ALA A 91 -0.89 -7.36 10.73
N ARG A 92 -0.77 -6.85 11.96
CA ARG A 92 0.01 -7.48 13.03
C ARG A 92 -0.46 -8.91 13.31
N LEU A 93 -1.77 -9.13 13.35
CA LEU A 93 -2.36 -10.45 13.58
C LEU A 93 -2.18 -11.36 12.36
N LEU A 94 -2.49 -10.88 11.16
CA LEU A 94 -2.34 -11.64 9.92
C LEU A 94 -0.89 -12.07 9.65
N GLU A 95 0.09 -11.18 9.86
CA GLU A 95 1.51 -11.51 9.72
C GLU A 95 1.98 -12.54 10.75
N SER A 96 1.41 -12.52 11.97
CA SER A 96 1.70 -13.54 12.98
C SER A 96 1.20 -14.94 12.60
N GLU A 97 0.19 -14.99 11.72
CA GLU A 97 -0.34 -16.22 11.11
C GLU A 97 0.40 -16.62 9.83
N GLY A 98 1.39 -15.83 9.39
CA GLY A 98 2.13 -16.04 8.14
C GLY A 98 1.43 -15.53 6.88
N ILE A 99 0.37 -14.72 7.03
CA ILE A 99 -0.34 -14.09 5.91
C ILE A 99 0.32 -12.76 5.59
N GLN A 100 0.92 -12.65 4.41
CA GLN A 100 1.67 -11.46 4.01
C GLN A 100 0.72 -10.28 3.69
N THR A 101 1.01 -9.13 4.29
CA THR A 101 0.21 -7.90 4.19
C THR A 101 0.96 -6.78 3.48
N HIS A 102 0.19 -5.91 2.86
CA HIS A 102 0.67 -4.76 2.10
C HIS A 102 -0.05 -3.51 2.60
N LEU A 103 0.61 -2.77 3.48
CA LEU A 103 0.07 -1.58 4.10
C LEU A 103 0.15 -0.42 3.10
N THR A 104 -1.01 0.11 2.72
CA THR A 104 -1.15 1.18 1.72
C THR A 104 -1.68 2.46 2.37
N PHE A 105 -1.78 3.55 1.62
CA PHE A 105 -2.12 4.89 2.12
C PHE A 105 -1.19 5.37 3.26
N VAL A 106 0.10 5.06 3.17
CA VAL A 106 1.12 5.56 4.09
C VAL A 106 1.57 6.94 3.63
N TYR A 107 1.32 7.94 4.47
CA TYR A 107 1.58 9.35 4.18
C TYR A 107 2.40 10.07 5.26
N SER A 108 2.63 9.43 6.40
CA SER A 108 3.44 9.95 7.50
C SER A 108 4.48 8.94 7.97
N PHE A 109 5.52 9.42 8.64
CA PHE A 109 6.51 8.53 9.25
C PHE A 109 5.89 7.67 10.36
N ALA A 110 4.93 8.20 11.11
CA ALA A 110 4.24 7.49 12.17
C ALA A 110 3.53 6.21 11.65
N GLN A 111 2.77 6.34 10.55
CA GLN A 111 2.15 5.16 9.90
C GLN A 111 3.19 4.14 9.46
N ALA A 112 4.29 4.61 8.87
CA ALA A 112 5.33 3.73 8.35
C ALA A 112 6.07 2.98 9.48
N ALA A 113 6.40 3.67 10.56
CA ALA A 113 7.04 3.08 11.74
C ALA A 113 6.10 2.08 12.42
N ALA A 114 4.83 2.43 12.63
CA ALA A 114 3.83 1.54 13.20
C ALA A 114 3.61 0.28 12.34
N ALA A 115 3.52 0.42 11.01
CA ALA A 115 3.41 -0.71 10.10
C ALA A 115 4.66 -1.62 10.13
N ALA A 116 5.86 -1.03 10.20
CA ALA A 116 7.11 -1.80 10.29
C ALA A 116 7.23 -2.58 11.61
N GLN A 117 6.74 -2.00 12.71
CA GLN A 117 6.69 -2.65 14.03
C GLN A 117 5.62 -3.73 14.14
N ALA A 118 4.49 -3.53 13.46
CA ALA A 118 3.46 -4.56 13.30
C ALA A 118 3.95 -5.76 12.47
N GLY A 119 5.08 -5.64 11.78
CA GLY A 119 5.67 -6.71 10.98
C GLY A 119 5.11 -6.82 9.56
N ALA A 120 4.46 -5.76 9.06
CA ALA A 120 3.92 -5.72 7.71
C ALA A 120 4.97 -6.13 6.66
N SER A 121 4.60 -7.02 5.74
CA SER A 121 5.49 -7.53 4.69
C SER A 121 5.89 -6.43 3.70
N VAL A 122 4.96 -5.54 3.34
CA VAL A 122 5.18 -4.41 2.44
C VAL A 122 4.54 -3.14 2.98
N ILE A 123 5.27 -2.02 2.92
CA ILE A 123 4.81 -0.68 3.30
C ILE A 123 4.84 0.20 2.05
N GLN A 124 3.71 0.76 1.64
CA GLN A 124 3.58 1.53 0.41
C GLN A 124 3.36 3.01 0.67
N ILE A 125 4.33 3.82 0.24
CA ILE A 125 4.29 5.28 0.32
C ILE A 125 3.97 5.88 -1.04
N PHE A 126 3.02 6.82 -1.09
CA PHE A 126 2.62 7.51 -2.32
C PHE A 126 3.33 8.85 -2.46
N VAL A 127 4.57 8.83 -2.98
CA VAL A 127 5.45 10.00 -3.12
C VAL A 127 4.75 11.17 -3.81
N GLY A 128 4.15 10.91 -4.98
CA GLY A 128 3.51 11.96 -5.77
C GLY A 128 2.30 12.61 -5.09
N ARG A 129 1.55 11.86 -4.27
CA ARG A 129 0.37 12.42 -3.58
C ARG A 129 0.75 13.39 -2.47
N ILE A 130 1.83 13.10 -1.74
CA ILE A 130 2.36 14.00 -0.71
C ILE A 130 2.88 15.29 -1.35
N ARG A 131 3.61 15.18 -2.47
CA ARG A 131 4.02 16.35 -3.27
C ARG A 131 2.84 17.20 -3.73
N ASP A 132 1.80 16.56 -4.27
CA ASP A 132 0.62 17.27 -4.78
C ASP A 132 -0.15 17.97 -3.64
N TRP A 133 -0.21 17.36 -2.46
CA TRP A 133 -0.78 17.99 -1.26
C TRP A 133 0.03 19.20 -0.83
N ALA A 134 1.36 19.05 -0.72
CA ALA A 134 2.30 20.09 -0.30
C ALA A 134 2.34 21.34 -1.20
N ARG A 135 1.91 21.22 -2.46
CA ARG A 135 1.79 22.36 -3.39
C ARG A 135 0.60 23.26 -3.10
N ASN A 136 -0.45 22.70 -2.50
CA ASN A 136 -1.75 23.36 -2.33
C ASN A 136 -2.09 23.61 -0.85
N HIS A 137 -1.32 23.04 0.07
CA HIS A 137 -1.56 23.06 1.51
C HIS A 137 -0.24 23.29 2.26
N SER A 138 -0.36 23.72 3.51
CA SER A 138 0.75 23.92 4.45
C SER A 138 0.26 23.61 5.88
N GLY A 139 1.16 23.58 6.86
CA GLY A 139 0.81 23.33 8.26
C GLY A 139 0.97 21.88 8.70
N ASP A 140 1.49 21.01 7.83
CA ASP A 140 1.99 19.71 8.25
C ASP A 140 3.49 19.83 8.61
N PRO A 141 3.88 19.56 9.88
CA PRO A 141 5.26 19.77 10.31
C PRO A 141 6.29 18.95 9.54
N GLU A 142 5.99 17.71 9.15
CA GLU A 142 6.94 16.86 8.42
C GLU A 142 7.10 17.33 6.97
N VAL A 143 5.99 17.70 6.33
CA VAL A 143 6.00 18.24 4.96
C VAL A 143 6.71 19.59 4.92
N ASP A 144 6.36 20.50 5.82
CA ASP A 144 6.94 21.84 5.87
C ASP A 144 8.44 21.79 6.18
N ALA A 145 8.87 20.86 7.04
CA ALA A 145 10.30 20.66 7.32
C ALA A 145 11.07 20.16 6.09
N ALA A 146 10.49 19.26 5.28
CA ALA A 146 11.11 18.82 4.04
C ALA A 146 11.21 19.95 3.00
N LEU A 147 10.15 20.74 2.84
CA LEU A 147 10.13 21.88 1.93
C LEU A 147 11.18 22.94 2.33
N LYS A 148 11.34 23.22 3.63
CA LYS A 148 12.38 24.15 4.14
C LYS A 148 13.81 23.68 3.83
N ARG A 149 14.04 22.37 3.72
CA ARG A 149 15.33 21.80 3.29
C ARG A 149 15.51 21.79 1.77
N GLY A 150 14.50 22.21 1.00
CA GLY A 150 14.50 22.12 -0.46
C GLY A 150 14.33 20.70 -0.98
N GLU A 151 13.79 19.80 -0.16
CA GLU A 151 13.55 18.40 -0.50
C GLU A 151 12.11 18.18 -0.93
N ASP A 152 11.89 17.17 -1.77
CA ASP A 152 10.53 16.70 -2.01
C ASP A 152 10.01 15.94 -0.78
N PRO A 153 8.85 16.31 -0.21
CA PRO A 153 8.35 15.70 1.02
C PRO A 153 8.06 14.21 0.88
N GLY A 154 7.60 13.76 -0.29
CA GLY A 154 7.37 12.33 -0.55
C GLY A 154 8.66 11.52 -0.59
N ILE A 155 9.70 12.04 -1.25
CA ILE A 155 11.03 11.42 -1.29
C ILE A 155 11.68 11.44 0.10
N ALA A 156 11.56 12.55 0.83
CA ALA A 156 12.07 12.66 2.20
C ALA A 156 11.45 11.60 3.12
N LEU A 157 10.13 11.38 3.02
CA LEU A 157 9.44 10.34 3.78
C LEU A 157 9.91 8.93 3.40
N VAL A 158 10.09 8.63 2.10
CA VAL A 158 10.64 7.34 1.64
C VAL A 158 12.05 7.11 2.18
N THR A 159 12.94 8.10 2.07
CA THR A 159 14.31 8.00 2.59
C THR A 159 14.32 7.77 4.10
N LYS A 160 13.54 8.55 4.86
CA LYS A 160 13.41 8.41 6.32
C LYS A 160 12.91 7.03 6.71
N THR A 161 11.86 6.54 6.05
CA THR A 161 11.26 5.22 6.30
C THR A 161 12.23 4.09 5.96
N TYR A 162 12.92 4.16 4.83
CA TYR A 162 13.92 3.16 4.43
C TYR A 162 15.01 3.03 5.49
N ASN A 163 15.55 4.16 5.93
CA ASN A 163 16.58 4.20 6.96
C ASN A 163 16.07 3.60 8.28
N TYR A 164 14.81 3.84 8.63
CA TYR A 164 14.21 3.30 9.84
C TYR A 164 14.10 1.78 9.79
N ILE A 165 13.51 1.25 8.71
CA ILE A 165 13.34 -0.19 8.49
C ILE A 165 14.69 -0.90 8.61
N HIS A 166 15.71 -0.42 7.91
CA HIS A 166 17.01 -1.08 7.88
C HIS A 166 17.85 -0.87 9.14
N LYS A 167 17.78 0.30 9.79
CA LYS A 167 18.54 0.57 11.02
C LYS A 167 18.05 -0.26 12.20
N TYR A 168 16.73 -0.44 12.33
CA TYR A 168 16.13 -1.23 13.41
C TYR A 168 15.90 -2.70 13.04
N GLY A 169 16.31 -3.12 11.83
CA GLY A 169 16.26 -4.51 11.40
C GLY A 169 14.85 -5.06 11.14
N HIS A 170 13.89 -4.18 10.79
CA HIS A 170 12.56 -4.60 10.38
C HIS A 170 12.62 -5.39 9.07
N LYS A 171 11.78 -6.44 8.96
CA LYS A 171 11.71 -7.29 7.76
C LYS A 171 10.88 -6.68 6.62
N SER A 172 10.09 -5.65 6.94
CA SER A 172 9.20 -4.95 6.03
C SER A 172 9.93 -4.44 4.80
N LYS A 173 9.32 -4.58 3.63
CA LYS A 173 9.83 -4.06 2.37
C LYS A 173 9.19 -2.73 2.03
N LEU A 174 10.00 -1.75 1.65
CA LEU A 174 9.50 -0.44 1.28
C LEU A 174 9.12 -0.37 -0.20
N MET A 175 7.92 0.11 -0.48
CA MET A 175 7.40 0.28 -1.83
C MET A 175 7.06 1.75 -2.08
N ALA A 176 7.80 2.38 -2.99
CA ALA A 176 7.51 3.74 -3.43
C ALA A 176 6.55 3.71 -4.63
N ALA A 177 5.43 4.44 -4.52
CA ALA A 177 4.40 4.50 -5.55
C ALA A 177 4.05 5.95 -5.92
N ALA A 178 3.25 6.10 -6.98
CA ALA A 178 2.83 7.38 -7.54
C ALA A 178 4.02 8.29 -7.93
N VAL A 179 5.11 7.69 -8.41
CA VAL A 179 6.26 8.40 -8.98
C VAL A 179 5.82 9.17 -10.23
N ARG A 180 6.17 10.46 -10.32
CA ARG A 180 5.65 11.35 -11.39
C ARG A 180 6.60 11.45 -12.59
N ASN A 181 7.90 11.38 -12.35
CA ASN A 181 8.92 11.55 -13.37
C ASN A 181 10.15 10.65 -13.09
N LYS A 182 11.12 10.67 -14.00
CA LYS A 182 12.35 9.89 -13.86
C LYS A 182 13.24 10.37 -12.71
N GLN A 183 13.27 11.68 -12.46
CA GLN A 183 14.11 12.28 -11.44
C GLN A 183 13.72 11.78 -10.04
N ASP A 184 12.42 11.64 -9.79
CA ASP A 184 11.88 11.06 -8.57
C ASP A 184 12.38 9.62 -8.38
N LEU A 185 12.35 8.83 -9.46
CA LEU A 185 12.84 7.44 -9.44
C LEU A 185 14.34 7.39 -9.15
N PHE A 186 15.15 8.23 -9.80
CA PHE A 186 16.59 8.30 -9.58
C PHE A 186 16.95 8.70 -8.14
N SER A 187 16.09 9.48 -7.48
CA SER A 187 16.30 9.92 -6.10
C SER A 187 16.11 8.81 -5.07
N ILE A 188 15.33 7.78 -5.40
CA ILE A 188 14.99 6.67 -4.51
C ILE A 188 15.60 5.33 -4.94
N VAL A 189 16.57 5.34 -5.87
CA VAL A 189 17.25 4.11 -6.32
C VAL A 189 17.89 3.41 -5.12
N GLY A 190 17.53 2.15 -4.92
CA GLY A 190 17.93 1.34 -3.78
C GLY A 190 16.79 0.98 -2.82
N VAL A 191 15.61 1.60 -2.97
CA VAL A 191 14.37 1.15 -2.34
C VAL A 191 14.00 -0.28 -2.82
N ASP A 192 13.31 -1.06 -1.98
CA ASP A 192 13.00 -2.46 -2.32
C ASP A 192 12.08 -2.59 -3.54
N TYR A 193 11.02 -1.77 -3.63
CA TYR A 193 10.07 -1.79 -4.74
C TYR A 193 9.69 -0.39 -5.22
N ILE A 194 9.50 -0.25 -6.53
CA ILE A 194 8.98 0.97 -7.16
C ILE A 194 7.79 0.62 -8.06
N ILE A 195 6.64 1.26 -7.82
CA ILE A 195 5.50 1.24 -8.74
C ILE A 195 5.54 2.52 -9.57
N ALA A 196 5.83 2.36 -10.86
CA ALA A 196 5.89 3.45 -11.83
C ALA A 196 4.83 3.28 -12.94
N PRO A 197 4.17 4.37 -13.38
CA PRO A 197 3.30 4.34 -14.55
C PRO A 197 4.06 3.93 -15.82
N LEU A 198 3.34 3.33 -16.78
CA LEU A 198 3.92 2.89 -18.06
C LEU A 198 4.69 4.01 -18.77
N LYS A 199 4.16 5.25 -18.76
CA LYS A 199 4.82 6.42 -19.35
C LYS A 199 6.21 6.68 -18.75
N VAL A 200 6.38 6.50 -17.44
CA VAL A 200 7.69 6.68 -16.78
C VAL A 200 8.63 5.55 -17.18
N LEU A 201 8.15 4.31 -17.22
CA LEU A 201 8.93 3.14 -17.64
C LEU A 201 9.39 3.24 -19.11
N GLN A 202 8.51 3.65 -20.01
CA GLN A 202 8.84 3.90 -21.42
C GLN A 202 9.92 4.97 -21.54
N SER A 203 9.74 6.08 -20.81
CA SER A 203 10.73 7.13 -20.80
C SER A 203 12.09 6.60 -20.32
N LEU A 204 12.15 5.79 -19.26
CA LEU A 204 13.42 5.19 -18.78
C LEU A 204 14.09 4.31 -19.83
N LYS A 205 13.29 3.54 -20.59
CA LYS A 205 13.79 2.72 -21.69
C LYS A 205 14.42 3.56 -22.80
N GLU A 206 13.84 4.71 -23.12
CA GLU A 206 14.30 5.61 -24.19
C GLU A 206 15.53 6.45 -23.80
N SER A 207 15.79 6.63 -22.51
CA SER A 207 16.89 7.47 -22.01
C SER A 207 17.85 6.64 -21.16
N ALA A 208 18.69 5.86 -21.83
CA ALA A 208 19.81 5.20 -21.17
C ALA A 208 20.78 6.26 -20.63
N THR A 209 20.94 6.28 -19.31
CA THR A 209 21.85 7.22 -18.62
C THR A 209 23.28 6.69 -18.71
N THR A 210 24.27 7.54 -18.97
CA THR A 210 25.67 7.14 -18.91
C THR A 210 26.21 7.25 -17.48
N PRO A 211 27.22 6.45 -17.10
CA PRO A 211 27.89 6.61 -15.81
C PRO A 211 28.53 8.01 -15.74
N GLY A 212 28.03 8.88 -14.87
CA GLY A 212 28.51 10.27 -14.70
C GLY A 212 27.44 11.34 -14.84
N ASP A 213 26.27 11.01 -15.39
CA ASP A 213 25.14 11.95 -15.46
C ASP A 213 24.64 12.31 -14.05
N LYS A 214 24.18 13.57 -13.90
CA LYS A 214 23.52 14.07 -12.68
C LYS A 214 22.34 13.18 -12.25
N TYR A 215 21.68 12.55 -13.22
CA TYR A 215 20.64 11.55 -13.05
C TYR A 215 21.10 10.23 -13.64
N SER A 216 21.92 9.50 -12.89
CA SER A 216 22.40 8.16 -13.23
C SER A 216 21.84 7.13 -12.22
N PHE A 217 21.95 5.84 -12.53
CA PHE A 217 21.57 4.72 -11.65
C PHE A 217 22.53 4.56 -10.45
N VAL A 218 22.81 5.65 -9.75
CA VAL A 218 23.58 5.63 -8.51
C VAL A 218 22.65 5.27 -7.38
N ARG A 219 22.98 4.19 -6.66
CA ARG A 219 22.25 3.78 -5.47
C ARG A 219 22.29 4.89 -4.42
N ARG A 220 21.14 5.46 -4.09
CA ARG A 220 20.97 6.50 -3.06
C ARG A 220 20.60 5.91 -1.70
N LEU A 221 19.76 4.88 -1.73
CA LEU A 221 19.30 4.17 -0.54
C LEU A 221 20.08 2.87 -0.36
N SER A 222 20.78 2.73 0.77
CA SER A 222 21.56 1.54 1.07
C SER A 222 21.55 1.21 2.57
N PRO A 223 21.69 -0.07 2.96
CA PRO A 223 21.75 -0.47 4.36
C PRO A 223 22.89 0.20 5.15
N GLU A 224 24.03 0.47 4.50
CA GLU A 224 25.18 1.11 5.12
C GLU A 224 24.87 2.58 5.48
N ASN A 225 24.15 3.29 4.61
CA ASN A 225 23.68 4.64 4.88
C ASN A 225 22.61 4.65 5.97
N ALA A 226 21.72 3.65 5.98
CA ALA A 226 20.69 3.50 6.99
C ALA A 226 21.29 3.31 8.40
N ALA A 227 22.35 2.51 8.55
CA ALA A 227 23.02 2.29 9.83
C ALA A 227 23.55 3.61 10.44
N ARG A 228 24.06 4.51 9.59
CA ARG A 228 24.62 5.82 9.97
C ARG A 228 23.55 6.90 10.24
N TYR A 229 22.31 6.68 9.82
CA TYR A 229 21.24 7.66 9.95
C TYR A 229 20.92 7.91 11.43
N SER A 230 20.88 9.17 11.87
CA SER A 230 20.59 9.52 13.26
C SER A 230 19.13 9.98 13.38
N PHE A 231 18.32 9.18 14.07
CA PHE A 231 16.96 9.54 14.44
C PHE A 231 16.97 10.39 15.73
N SER A 232 16.03 11.31 15.85
CA SER A 232 15.79 12.08 17.07
C SER A 232 15.30 11.17 18.20
N LYS A 233 15.43 11.63 19.46
CA LYS A 233 14.99 10.84 20.62
C LYS A 233 13.49 10.52 20.56
N GLU A 234 12.66 11.46 20.10
CA GLU A 234 11.22 11.20 19.94
C GLU A 234 10.96 10.08 18.91
N GLU A 235 11.66 10.09 17.78
CA GLU A 235 11.52 9.08 16.72
C GLU A 235 12.02 7.68 17.14
N VAL A 236 13.06 7.62 17.98
CA VAL A 236 13.54 6.37 18.57
C VAL A 236 12.59 5.85 19.65
N CYS A 237 11.94 6.75 20.39
CA CYS A 237 11.01 6.41 21.47
C CYS A 237 9.62 5.95 21.00
N LEU A 238 9.36 5.94 19.68
CA LEU A 238 8.14 5.40 19.06
C LEU A 238 8.05 3.86 19.20
N THR A 239 8.27 3.31 20.39
CA THR A 239 8.39 1.85 20.65
C THR A 239 7.04 1.19 20.94
N LYS A 240 6.02 1.98 21.25
CA LYS A 240 4.65 1.52 21.47
C LYS A 240 3.69 2.50 20.81
N TRP A 241 2.85 1.97 19.93
CA TRP A 241 1.74 2.70 19.35
C TRP A 241 0.44 2.27 20.00
N ASP A 242 -0.44 3.24 20.14
CA ASP A 242 -1.86 3.07 20.37
C ASP A 242 -2.62 3.96 19.38
N GLN A 243 -3.95 3.84 19.37
CA GLN A 243 -4.79 4.60 18.45
C GLN A 243 -4.60 6.12 18.59
N LEU A 244 -4.41 6.62 19.82
CA LEU A 244 -4.33 8.05 20.10
C LEU A 244 -2.97 8.63 19.70
N SER A 245 -1.89 7.93 20.04
CA SER A 245 -0.52 8.30 19.69
C SER A 245 -0.30 8.26 18.17
N LEU A 246 -0.82 7.24 17.47
CA LEU A 246 -0.76 7.20 16.02
C LEU A 246 -1.54 8.37 15.40
N ALA A 247 -2.78 8.59 15.84
CA ALA A 247 -3.61 9.68 15.32
C ALA A 247 -2.97 11.06 15.54
N SER A 248 -2.34 11.26 16.70
CA SER A 248 -1.66 12.52 17.03
C SER A 248 -0.38 12.73 16.22
N ALA A 249 0.30 11.64 15.83
CA ALA A 249 1.58 11.69 15.12
C ALA A 249 1.46 11.70 13.59
N MET A 250 0.28 11.38 13.03
CA MET A 250 0.08 11.31 11.57
C MET A 250 0.23 12.67 10.86
N GLY A 251 -0.10 13.78 11.52
CA GLY A 251 -0.11 15.10 10.89
C GLY A 251 -1.30 15.31 9.93
N PRO A 252 -1.63 16.57 9.59
CA PRO A 252 -2.81 16.90 8.79
C PRO A 252 -2.74 16.36 7.36
N ALA A 253 -1.54 16.30 6.74
CA ALA A 253 -1.41 15.81 5.37
C ALA A 253 -1.81 14.33 5.27
N ALA A 254 -1.35 13.51 6.22
CA ALA A 254 -1.64 12.09 6.21
C ALA A 254 -3.11 11.80 6.51
N VAL A 255 -3.71 12.54 7.46
CA VAL A 255 -5.14 12.39 7.79
C VAL A 255 -6.01 12.70 6.58
N GLU A 256 -5.77 13.83 5.91
CA GLU A 256 -6.57 14.26 4.76
C GLU A 256 -6.37 13.33 3.55
N LEU A 257 -5.12 12.97 3.23
CA LEU A 257 -4.82 12.08 2.11
C LEU A 257 -5.34 10.65 2.33
N LEU A 258 -5.29 10.14 3.56
CA LEU A 258 -5.87 8.85 3.92
C LEU A 258 -7.39 8.88 3.75
N ALA A 259 -8.07 9.88 4.33
CA ALA A 259 -9.53 10.01 4.23
C ALA A 259 -9.99 10.11 2.76
N ARG A 260 -9.40 11.03 1.98
CA ARG A 260 -9.71 11.17 0.55
C ARG A 260 -9.41 9.91 -0.24
N GLY A 261 -8.32 9.21 0.11
CA GLY A 261 -7.93 7.95 -0.52
C GLY A 261 -8.96 6.85 -0.29
N LEU A 262 -9.42 6.70 0.95
CA LEU A 262 -10.45 5.74 1.35
C LEU A 262 -11.78 6.05 0.64
N ASP A 263 -12.25 7.29 0.65
CA ASP A 263 -13.48 7.70 -0.03
C ASP A 263 -13.42 7.40 -1.53
N GLY A 264 -12.26 7.67 -2.15
CA GLY A 264 -12.02 7.34 -3.56
C GLY A 264 -12.17 5.85 -3.84
N TYR A 265 -11.63 4.99 -2.98
CA TYR A 265 -11.70 3.54 -3.15
C TYR A 265 -13.10 2.98 -2.85
N VAL A 266 -13.79 3.52 -1.83
CA VAL A 266 -15.20 3.17 -1.57
C VAL A 266 -16.08 3.51 -2.77
N ASN A 267 -15.89 4.67 -3.38
CA ASN A 267 -16.63 5.06 -4.57
C ASN A 267 -16.30 4.18 -5.79
N GLN A 268 -15.04 3.75 -5.94
CA GLN A 268 -14.66 2.78 -6.97
C GLN A 268 -15.31 1.41 -6.75
N ALA A 269 -15.32 0.91 -5.52
CA ALA A 269 -15.99 -0.34 -5.16
C ALA A 269 -17.49 -0.29 -5.48
N ARG A 270 -18.18 0.80 -5.10
CA ARG A 270 -19.61 1.00 -5.44
C ARG A 270 -19.86 0.97 -6.94
N ARG A 271 -19.01 1.60 -7.75
CA ARG A 271 -19.14 1.58 -9.22
C ARG A 271 -18.95 0.18 -9.80
N VAL A 272 -18.06 -0.63 -9.22
CA VAL A 272 -17.87 -2.03 -9.62
C VAL A 272 -19.09 -2.87 -9.23
N GLU A 273 -19.63 -2.67 -8.03
CA GLU A 273 -20.86 -3.29 -7.55
C GLU A 273 -22.08 -2.97 -8.44
N GLU A 274 -22.23 -1.71 -8.87
CA GLU A 274 -23.27 -1.30 -9.82
C GLU A 274 -23.15 -2.01 -11.18
N LEU A 275 -21.92 -2.27 -11.65
CA LEU A 275 -21.69 -3.03 -12.88
C LEU A 275 -22.06 -4.50 -12.69
N PHE A 276 -21.71 -5.10 -11.54
CA PHE A 276 -22.12 -6.46 -11.22
C PHE A 276 -23.64 -6.60 -11.13
N GLY A 277 -24.33 -5.62 -10.53
CA GLY A 277 -25.80 -5.60 -10.47
C GLY A 277 -26.49 -5.51 -11.84
N LYS A 278 -25.80 -5.01 -12.88
CA LYS A 278 -26.31 -5.00 -14.26
C LYS A 278 -26.04 -6.30 -15.02
N ILE A 279 -24.97 -6.99 -14.65
CA ILE A 279 -24.53 -8.22 -15.32
C ILE A 279 -25.15 -9.46 -14.65
N TRP A 280 -25.58 -9.34 -13.38
CA TRP A 280 -26.00 -10.46 -12.55
C TRP A 280 -27.32 -10.20 -11.78
N PRO A 281 -28.25 -11.19 -11.70
CA PRO A 281 -28.17 -12.53 -12.30
C PRO A 281 -28.36 -12.48 -13.82
N PRO A 282 -27.68 -13.37 -14.58
CA PRO A 282 -27.95 -13.53 -16.00
C PRO A 282 -29.45 -13.79 -16.17
N PRO A 283 -30.07 -13.32 -17.27
CA PRO A 283 -31.53 -13.41 -17.47
C PRO A 283 -32.13 -14.84 -17.42
N ASN A 284 -31.29 -15.88 -17.31
CA ASN A 284 -31.67 -17.29 -17.26
C ASN A 284 -31.20 -18.01 -15.97
N VAL A 285 -30.91 -17.29 -14.87
CA VAL A 285 -30.54 -17.86 -13.56
C VAL A 285 -31.51 -17.40 -12.47
#